data_AF-A0A818W404-F1
#
_entry.id   AF-A0A818W404-F1
#
_cell.length_a   1.000
_cell.length_b   1.000
_cell.length_c   1.000
_cell.angle_alpha   90.00
_cell.angle_beta   90.00
_cell.angle_gamma   90.00
#
_symmetry.space_group_name_H-M   'P 1'
#
loop_
_entity.id
_entity.type
_entity.pdbx_description
1 polymer ?
#
loop_
_entity_poly.entity_id
_entity_poly.type
_entity_poly.pdbx_seq_one_letter_code
_entity_poly.pdbx_strand_id
1 'polypeptide(L)'
;DVNHTFRLYITKKLANPTYSPEVCARVSIIDFTVTQRGLEDQLLSLVIANERAELERERVTLARETTKNKRMLKELEENLLIKLTSIEGSVLDDPSLVEVLNANKRIAIEVKEKVSIAEDTKMKISAAREEYRPVAVRGSIIYFLMSEITVCIQIFISDVIESSYNI
;
A
#
# COMPACT_ATOMS: atom_id res chain seq x y z
N ASP A 1 12.65 27.54 -23.47
CA ASP A 1 11.99 26.23 -23.58
C ASP A 1 11.85 25.55 -22.23
N VAL A 2 10.74 24.87 -22.01
CA VAL A 2 10.49 23.99 -20.85
C VAL A 2 10.30 22.57 -21.36
N ASN A 3 11.02 21.60 -20.78
CA ASN A 3 10.95 20.18 -21.19
C ASN A 3 9.64 19.53 -20.69
N HIS A 4 8.87 18.90 -21.59
CA HIS A 4 7.60 18.23 -21.28
C HIS A 4 7.73 17.05 -20.29
N THR A 5 8.93 16.53 -20.07
CA THR A 5 9.19 15.44 -19.11
C THR A 5 9.74 15.93 -17.76
N PHE A 6 9.96 17.24 -17.61
CA PHE A 6 10.46 17.82 -16.37
C PHE A 6 9.51 17.55 -15.19
N ARG A 7 10.09 17.15 -14.05
CA ARG A 7 9.38 16.97 -12.78
C ARG A 7 10.15 17.66 -11.67
N LEU A 8 9.43 18.36 -10.79
CA LEU A 8 9.99 19.03 -9.62
C LEU A 8 9.40 18.40 -8.35
N TYR A 9 10.28 18.01 -7.43
CA TYR A 9 9.91 17.55 -6.10
C TYR A 9 10.63 18.42 -5.08
N ILE A 10 9.88 18.92 -4.10
CA ILE A 10 10.39 19.76 -3.01
C ILE A 10 10.17 19.00 -1.71
N THR A 11 11.21 18.84 -0.90
CA THR A 11 11.13 18.09 0.37
C THR A 11 11.57 18.97 1.54
N LYS A 12 10.94 18.77 2.69
CA LYS A 12 11.30 19.41 3.96
C LYS A 12 11.29 18.36 5.06
N LYS A 13 12.23 18.46 6.01
CA LYS A 13 12.31 17.55 7.17
C LYS A 13 11.46 17.99 8.37
N LEU A 14 10.93 19.21 8.35
CA LEU A 14 10.14 19.76 9.44
C LEU A 14 8.77 19.07 9.49
N ALA A 15 8.37 18.60 10.67
CA ALA A 15 7.04 18.05 10.89
C ALA A 15 5.98 19.17 10.85
N ASN A 16 4.86 18.89 10.16
CA ASN A 16 3.66 19.74 10.08
C ASN A 16 3.88 21.26 9.82
N PRO A 17 4.59 21.66 8.75
CA PRO A 17 4.70 23.07 8.39
C PRO A 17 3.36 23.64 7.91
N THR A 18 2.97 24.80 8.42
CA THR A 18 1.82 25.53 7.89
C THR A 18 2.16 26.13 6.53
N TYR A 19 1.40 25.75 5.49
CA TYR A 19 1.51 26.30 4.15
C TYR A 19 0.38 27.31 3.90
N SER A 20 0.69 28.40 3.18
CA SER A 20 -0.34 29.34 2.77
C SER A 20 -1.31 28.69 1.77
N PRO A 21 -2.58 29.15 1.69
CA PRO A 21 -3.53 28.64 0.70
C PRO A 21 -3.01 28.73 -0.74
N GLU A 22 -2.21 29.76 -1.06
CA GLU A 22 -1.58 29.93 -2.37
C GLU A 22 -0.62 28.78 -2.70
N VAL A 23 0.18 28.33 -1.74
CA VAL A 23 1.08 27.18 -1.93
C VAL A 23 0.25 25.91 -2.11
N CYS A 24 -0.72 25.67 -1.22
CA CYS A 24 -1.61 24.51 -1.28
C CYS A 24 -2.40 24.40 -2.61
N ALA A 25 -2.69 25.53 -3.25
CA ALA A 25 -3.37 25.58 -4.54
C ALA A 25 -2.45 25.26 -5.74
N ARG A 26 -1.13 25.43 -5.60
CA ARG A 26 -0.15 25.27 -6.69
C ARG A 26 0.63 23.97 -6.64
N VAL A 27 0.71 23.31 -5.48
CA VAL A 27 1.50 22.09 -5.29
C VAL A 27 0.65 21.01 -4.64
N SER A 28 0.94 19.74 -4.95
CA SER A 28 0.41 18.61 -4.19
C SER A 28 1.29 18.38 -2.95
N ILE A 29 0.73 18.61 -1.77
CA ILE A 29 1.42 18.38 -0.50
C ILE A 29 1.28 16.90 -0.12
N ILE A 30 2.40 16.25 0.18
CA ILE A 30 2.45 14.88 0.67
C ILE A 30 3.01 14.91 2.08
N ASP A 31 2.21 14.48 3.05
CA ASP A 31 2.62 14.37 4.44
C ASP A 31 3.20 12.97 4.73
N PHE A 32 4.47 12.94 5.14
CA PHE A 32 5.19 11.72 5.52
C PHE A 32 5.23 11.52 7.04
N THR A 33 4.46 12.29 7.80
CA THR A 33 4.36 12.15 9.25
C THR A 33 3.91 10.73 9.60
N VAL A 34 4.69 10.09 10.47
CA VAL A 34 4.34 8.76 10.99
C VAL A 34 3.09 8.90 11.83
N THR A 35 2.03 8.19 11.45
CA THR A 35 0.79 8.12 12.23
C THR A 35 0.88 6.96 13.22
N GLN A 36 0.16 7.06 14.34
CA GLN A 36 0.12 5.98 15.34
C GLN A 36 -0.30 4.65 14.71
N ARG A 37 -1.40 4.64 13.96
CA ARG A 37 -1.87 3.44 13.24
C ARG A 37 -0.84 2.90 12.24
N GLY A 38 -0.20 3.79 11.48
CA GLY A 38 0.83 3.39 10.51
C GLY A 38 2.03 2.72 11.20
N LEU A 39 2.48 3.26 12.33
CA LEU A 39 3.54 2.64 13.12
C LEU A 39 3.11 1.31 13.72
N GLU A 40 1.88 1.21 14.24
CA GLU A 40 1.38 -0.06 14.75
C GLU A 40 1.34 -1.14 13.66
N ASP A 41 0.94 -0.81 12.44
CA ASP A 41 0.91 -1.78 11.33
C ASP A 41 2.33 -2.25 10.94
N GLN A 42 3.31 -1.36 11.03
CA GLN A 42 4.73 -1.71 10.86
C GLN A 42 5.22 -2.62 11.99
N LEU A 43 4.94 -2.27 13.24
CA LEU A 43 5.32 -3.05 14.41
C LEU A 43 4.65 -4.42 14.42
N LEU A 44 3.36 -4.51 14.04
CA LEU A 44 2.65 -5.78 13.91
C LEU A 44 3.32 -6.67 12.87
N SER A 45 3.71 -6.10 11.72
CA SER A 45 4.41 -6.85 10.69
C SER A 45 5.76 -7.38 11.19
N LEU A 46 6.50 -6.59 11.96
CA LEU A 46 7.76 -7.01 12.58
C LEU A 46 7.57 -8.10 13.64
N VAL A 47 6.56 -7.97 14.51
CA VAL A 47 6.24 -8.97 15.53
C VAL A 47 5.88 -10.29 14.87
N ILE A 48 5.00 -10.29 13.86
CA ILE A 48 4.60 -11.51 13.15
C ILE A 48 5.78 -12.14 12.42
N ALA A 49 6.66 -11.35 11.80
CA ALA A 49 7.85 -11.87 11.14
C ALA A 49 8.80 -12.62 12.10
N ASN A 50 8.84 -12.22 13.38
CA ASN A 50 9.65 -12.88 14.40
C ASN A 50 8.92 -14.06 15.06
N GLU A 51 7.67 -13.87 15.49
CA GLU A 51 6.91 -14.85 16.27
C GLU A 51 6.25 -15.94 15.41
N ARG A 52 5.87 -15.61 14.17
CA ARG A 52 5.16 -16.50 13.22
C ARG A 52 5.67 -16.30 11.80
N ALA A 53 6.96 -16.54 11.58
CA ALA A 53 7.61 -16.37 10.29
C ALA A 53 6.91 -17.12 9.13
N GLU A 54 6.35 -18.31 9.38
CA GLU A 54 5.57 -19.05 8.38
C GLU A 54 4.31 -18.30 7.94
N LEU A 55 3.57 -17.70 8.88
CA LEU A 55 2.37 -16.92 8.59
C LEU A 55 2.70 -15.70 7.73
N GLU A 56 3.83 -15.04 7.99
CA GLU A 56 4.29 -13.91 7.16
C GLU A 56 4.74 -14.37 5.76
N ARG A 57 5.43 -15.52 5.66
CA ARG A 57 5.78 -16.12 4.37
C ARG A 57 4.53 -16.46 3.54
N GLU A 58 3.52 -17.05 4.17
CA GLU A 58 2.24 -17.36 3.53
C GLU A 58 1.56 -16.08 3.04
N ARG A 59 1.49 -15.04 3.88
CA ARG A 59 0.93 -13.72 3.51
C ARG A 59 1.61 -13.12 2.29
N VAL A 60 2.94 -13.13 2.25
CA VAL A 60 3.74 -12.56 1.15
C VAL A 60 3.54 -13.36 -0.13
N THR A 61 3.53 -14.69 -0.03
CA THR A 61 3.31 -15.59 -1.17
C THR A 61 1.90 -15.39 -1.75
N LEU A 62 0.89 -15.40 -0.88
CA LEU A 62 -0.50 -15.18 -1.24
C LEU A 62 -0.71 -13.81 -1.90
N ALA A 63 -0.08 -12.75 -1.40
CA ALA A 63 -0.16 -11.42 -1.99
C ALA A 63 0.45 -11.37 -3.40
N ARG A 64 1.60 -12.04 -3.60
CA ARG A 64 2.25 -12.14 -4.91
C ARG A 64 1.38 -12.92 -5.91
N GLU A 65 0.83 -14.06 -5.50
CA GLU A 65 -0.04 -14.88 -6.33
C GLU A 65 -1.34 -14.16 -6.67
N THR A 66 -1.96 -13.50 -5.69
CA THR A 66 -3.16 -12.68 -5.91
C THR A 66 -2.90 -11.57 -6.92
N THR A 67 -1.75 -10.90 -6.83
CA THR A 67 -1.35 -9.85 -7.78
C THR A 67 -1.17 -10.41 -9.19
N LYS A 68 -0.49 -11.58 -9.32
CA LYS A 68 -0.32 -12.28 -10.59
C LYS A 68 -1.67 -12.68 -11.19
N ASN A 69 -2.57 -13.24 -10.39
CA ASN A 69 -3.88 -13.70 -10.85
C ASN A 69 -4.79 -12.52 -11.25
N LYS A 70 -4.78 -11.41 -10.49
CA LYS A 70 -5.50 -10.18 -10.85
C LYS A 70 -4.99 -9.58 -12.16
N ARG A 71 -3.67 -9.59 -12.39
CA ARG A 71 -3.08 -9.18 -13.67
C ARG A 71 -3.53 -10.10 -14.82
N MET A 72 -3.46 -11.42 -14.62
CA MET A 72 -3.91 -12.40 -15.60
C MET A 72 -5.39 -12.22 -15.98
N LEU A 73 -6.27 -11.93 -15.01
CA LEU A 73 -7.68 -11.63 -15.29
C LEU A 73 -7.83 -10.42 -16.21
N LYS A 74 -7.09 -9.34 -15.92
CA LYS A 74 -7.11 -8.14 -16.75
C LYS A 74 -6.63 -8.42 -18.17
N GLU A 75 -5.55 -9.19 -18.32
CA GLU A 75 -5.02 -9.59 -19.63
C GLU A 75 -6.02 -10.48 -20.39
N LEU A 76 -6.71 -11.39 -19.72
CA LEU A 76 -7.75 -12.23 -20.34
C LEU A 76 -8.96 -11.39 -20.79
N GLU A 77 -9.38 -10.41 -20.00
CA GLU A 77 -10.46 -9.48 -20.35
C GLU A 77 -10.08 -8.59 -21.54
N GLU A 78 -8.86 -8.03 -21.56
CA GLU A 78 -8.34 -7.23 -22.67
C GLU A 78 -8.24 -8.06 -23.95
N ASN A 79 -7.71 -9.29 -23.86
CA ASN A 79 -7.63 -10.20 -25.00
C ASN A 79 -9.01 -10.60 -25.54
N LEU A 80 -9.98 -10.80 -24.65
CA LEU A 80 -11.36 -11.07 -25.03
C LEU A 80 -11.97 -9.87 -25.77
N LEU A 81 -11.77 -8.66 -25.24
CA LEU A 81 -12.29 -7.43 -25.85
C LEU A 81 -11.68 -7.19 -27.23
N ILE A 82 -10.35 -7.28 -27.36
CA ILE A 82 -9.64 -7.14 -28.64
C ILE A 82 -10.24 -8.12 -29.66
N LYS A 83 -10.34 -9.40 -29.29
CA LYS A 83 -10.88 -10.43 -30.18
C LYS A 83 -12.33 -10.17 -30.59
N LEU A 84 -13.17 -9.60 -29.73
CA LEU A 84 -14.54 -9.25 -30.10
C LEU A 84 -14.60 -8.01 -31.02
N THR A 85 -13.71 -7.04 -30.80
CA THR A 85 -13.68 -5.79 -31.59
C THR A 85 -12.99 -5.93 -32.95
N SER A 86 -12.11 -6.91 -33.13
CA SER A 86 -11.39 -7.16 -34.37
C SER A 86 -12.15 -8.03 -35.39
N ILE A 87 -13.39 -8.42 -35.08
CA ILE A 87 -14.21 -9.25 -35.97
C ILE A 87 -14.94 -8.34 -36.97
N GLU A 88 -14.68 -8.55 -38.26
CA GLU A 88 -15.54 -8.08 -39.34
C GLU A 88 -16.50 -9.21 -39.72
N GLY A 89 -17.74 -9.20 -39.22
CA GLY A 89 -18.74 -10.26 -39.48
C GLY A 89 -19.37 -10.84 -38.20
N SER A 90 -20.06 -11.98 -38.30
CA SER A 90 -20.66 -12.66 -37.13
C SER A 90 -19.63 -13.56 -36.44
N VAL A 91 -19.58 -13.51 -35.11
CA VAL A 91 -18.74 -14.40 -34.28
C VAL A 91 -19.03 -15.88 -34.53
N LEU A 92 -20.25 -16.21 -35.00
CA LEU A 92 -20.68 -17.58 -35.27
C LEU A 92 -20.10 -18.15 -36.57
N ASP A 93 -19.51 -17.31 -37.42
CA ASP A 93 -19.01 -17.71 -38.73
C ASP A 93 -17.58 -18.27 -38.68
N ASP A 94 -16.87 -18.10 -37.55
CA ASP A 94 -15.53 -18.63 -37.31
C ASP A 94 -15.53 -19.60 -36.10
N PRO A 95 -15.63 -20.92 -36.35
CA PRO A 95 -15.57 -21.94 -35.31
C PRO A 95 -14.29 -21.89 -34.46
N SER A 96 -13.16 -21.49 -35.06
CA SER A 96 -11.88 -21.41 -34.35
C SER A 96 -11.88 -20.29 -33.32
N LEU A 97 -12.57 -19.18 -33.62
CA LEU A 97 -12.72 -18.07 -32.71
C LEU A 97 -13.60 -18.44 -31.51
N VAL A 98 -14.71 -19.15 -31.75
CA VAL A 98 -15.59 -19.64 -30.68
C VAL A 98 -14.86 -20.56 -29.71
N GLU A 99 -14.00 -21.45 -30.19
CA GLU A 99 -13.17 -22.31 -29.34
C GLU A 99 -12.21 -21.49 -28.45
N VAL A 100 -11.57 -20.48 -29.02
CA VAL A 100 -10.63 -19.63 -28.28
C VAL A 100 -11.34 -18.73 -27.27
N LEU A 101 -12.52 -18.20 -27.60
CA LEU A 101 -13.37 -17.45 -26.66
C LEU A 101 -13.81 -18.32 -25.48
N ASN A 102 -14.22 -19.56 -25.76
CA ASN A 102 -14.60 -20.52 -24.72
C ASN A 102 -13.40 -20.92 -23.84
N ALA A 103 -12.22 -21.14 -24.42
CA ALA A 103 -11.00 -21.42 -23.67
C ALA A 103 -10.61 -20.25 -22.75
N ASN A 104 -10.62 -19.01 -23.27
CA ASN A 104 -10.37 -17.80 -22.48
C ASN A 104 -11.37 -17.64 -21.35
N LYS A 105 -12.67 -17.83 -21.61
CA LYS A 105 -13.72 -17.77 -20.60
C LYS A 105 -13.51 -18.80 -19.49
N ARG A 106 -13.13 -20.04 -19.84
CA ARG A 106 -12.86 -21.10 -18.86
C ARG A 106 -11.69 -20.73 -17.95
N ILE A 107 -10.56 -20.27 -18.53
CA ILE A 107 -9.38 -19.85 -17.75
C ILE A 107 -9.75 -18.66 -16.85
N ALA A 108 -10.51 -17.68 -17.35
CA ALA A 108 -10.93 -16.53 -16.57
C ALA A 108 -11.79 -16.93 -15.36
N ILE A 109 -12.72 -17.89 -15.53
CA ILE A 109 -13.51 -18.43 -14.42
C ILE A 109 -12.61 -19.09 -13.36
N GLU A 110 -11.66 -19.93 -13.78
CA GLU A 110 -10.72 -20.61 -12.87
C GLU A 110 -9.83 -19.61 -12.10
N VAL A 111 -9.28 -18.61 -12.78
CA VAL A 111 -8.44 -17.59 -12.13
C VAL A 111 -9.28 -16.73 -11.18
N LYS A 112 -10.53 -16.42 -11.54
CA LYS A 112 -11.45 -15.68 -10.66
C LYS A 112 -11.77 -16.45 -9.38
N GLU A 113 -11.99 -17.76 -9.49
CA GLU A 113 -12.16 -18.63 -8.32
C GLU A 113 -10.92 -18.63 -7.43
N LYS A 114 -9.71 -18.76 -8.01
CA LYS A 114 -8.44 -18.66 -7.27
C LYS A 114 -8.28 -17.32 -6.55
N VAL A 115 -8.68 -16.21 -7.17
CA VAL A 115 -8.65 -14.89 -6.52
C VAL A 115 -9.64 -14.81 -5.37
N SER A 116 -10.83 -15.40 -5.50
CA SER A 116 -11.83 -15.47 -4.43
C SER A 116 -11.29 -16.22 -3.22
N ILE A 117 -10.75 -17.43 -3.43
CA ILE A 117 -10.15 -18.26 -2.38
C ILE A 117 -8.99 -17.51 -1.71
N ALA A 118 -8.17 -16.80 -2.50
CA ALA A 118 -7.05 -16.04 -1.96
C ALA A 118 -7.49 -14.87 -1.06
N GLU A 119 -8.61 -14.20 -1.37
CA GLU A 119 -9.13 -13.14 -0.51
C GLU A 119 -9.68 -13.70 0.82
N ASP A 120 -10.34 -14.86 0.79
CA ASP A 120 -10.79 -15.55 2.00
C ASP A 120 -9.61 -15.99 2.89
N THR A 121 -8.57 -16.57 2.28
CA THR A 121 -7.34 -16.94 2.98
C THR A 121 -6.64 -15.70 3.56
N LYS A 122 -6.60 -14.59 2.81
CA LYS A 122 -6.05 -13.33 3.29
C LYS A 122 -6.80 -12.81 4.51
N MET A 123 -8.13 -12.93 4.57
CA MET A 123 -8.90 -12.56 5.76
C MET A 123 -8.52 -13.42 6.96
N LYS A 124 -8.38 -14.74 6.78
CA LYS A 124 -7.95 -15.66 7.86
C LYS A 124 -6.55 -15.33 8.38
N ILE A 125 -5.60 -15.10 7.47
CA ILE A 125 -4.24 -14.65 7.82
C ILE A 125 -4.29 -13.33 8.57
N SER A 126 -5.10 -12.36 8.10
CA SER A 126 -5.24 -11.07 8.76
C SER A 126 -5.79 -11.23 10.19
N ALA A 127 -6.82 -12.04 10.38
CA ALA A 127 -7.39 -12.30 11.70
C ALA A 127 -6.35 -12.91 12.67
N ALA A 128 -5.56 -13.89 12.20
CA ALA A 128 -4.48 -14.48 12.99
C ALA A 128 -3.37 -13.47 13.33
N ARG A 129 -3.11 -12.48 12.48
CA ARG A 129 -2.17 -11.40 12.77
C ARG A 129 -2.71 -10.47 13.86
N GLU A 130 -4.00 -10.15 13.82
CA GLU A 130 -4.62 -9.23 14.80
C GLU A 130 -4.54 -9.74 16.25
N GLU A 131 -4.31 -11.03 16.50
CA GLU A 131 -4.02 -11.55 17.84
C GLU A 131 -2.78 -10.89 18.48
N TYR A 132 -1.83 -10.42 17.67
CA TYR A 132 -0.61 -9.75 18.11
C TYR A 132 -0.72 -8.22 18.12
N ARG A 133 -1.86 -7.66 17.69
CA ARG A 133 -2.13 -6.21 17.69
C ARG A 133 -1.82 -5.54 19.03
N PRO A 134 -2.16 -6.10 20.21
CA PRO A 134 -1.86 -5.44 21.48
C PRO A 134 -0.37 -5.15 21.71
N VAL A 135 0.53 -5.97 21.16
CA VAL A 135 1.99 -5.76 21.26
C VAL A 135 2.39 -4.54 20.44
N ALA A 136 1.89 -4.45 19.20
CA ALA A 136 2.14 -3.32 18.31
C ALA A 136 1.58 -2.00 18.85
N VAL A 137 0.38 -2.03 19.43
CA VAL A 137 -0.26 -0.85 20.07
C VAL A 137 0.58 -0.35 21.24
N ARG A 138 1.06 -1.24 22.11
CA ARG A 138 1.93 -0.83 23.22
C ARG A 138 3.25 -0.23 22.72
N GLY A 139 3.83 -0.83 21.69
CA GLY A 139 5.05 -0.31 21.06
C GLY A 139 4.86 1.07 20.43
N SER A 140 3.72 1.32 19.79
CA SER A 140 3.42 2.63 19.21
C SER A 140 3.25 3.70 20.29
N ILE A 141 2.49 3.40 21.36
CA ILE A 141 2.31 4.32 22.49
C ILE A 141 3.66 4.73 23.08
N ILE A 142 4.55 3.76 23.35
CA ILE A 142 5.87 4.04 23.90
C ILE A 142 6.69 4.93 22.95
N TYR A 143 6.68 4.65 21.64
CA TYR A 143 7.37 5.47 20.66
C TYR A 143 6.89 6.92 20.66
N PHE A 144 5.57 7.15 20.63
CA PHE A 144 5.02 8.51 20.61
C PHE A 144 5.29 9.25 21.92
N LEU A 145 5.17 8.59 23.07
CA LEU A 145 5.55 9.17 24.36
C LEU A 145 7.02 9.60 24.38
N MET A 146 7.93 8.75 23.89
CA MET A 146 9.36 9.07 23.79
C MET A 146 9.63 10.23 22.82
N SER A 147 8.90 10.29 21.71
CA SER A 147 8.99 11.39 20.76
C SER A 147 8.56 12.72 21.39
N GLU A 148 7.46 12.73 22.14
CA GLU A 148 6.98 13.92 22.87
C GLU A 148 7.97 14.37 23.95
N ILE A 149 8.50 13.42 24.74
CA ILE A 149 9.50 13.73 25.77
C ILE A 149 10.76 14.34 25.15
N THR A 150 11.21 13.84 23.99
CA THR A 150 12.39 14.36 23.30
C THR A 150 12.20 15.83 22.91
N VAL A 151 11.00 16.20 22.44
CA VAL A 151 10.66 17.59 22.12
C VAL A 151 10.68 18.46 23.38
N CYS A 152 10.10 17.99 24.49
CA CYS A 152 10.12 18.71 25.76
C CYS A 152 11.54 18.94 26.28
N ILE A 153 12.41 17.92 26.21
CA ILE A 153 13.82 18.02 26.61
C ILE A 153 14.55 19.04 25.73
N GLN A 154 14.32 19.02 24.42
CA GLN A 154 14.95 19.96 23.51
C GLN A 154 14.56 21.40 23.81
N ILE A 155 13.28 21.67 24.08
CA ILE A 155 12.79 23.00 24.48
C ILE A 155 13.47 23.44 25.79
N PHE A 156 13.49 22.57 26.80
CA PHE A 156 14.12 22.89 28.09
C PHE A 156 15.61 23.22 27.95
N ILE A 157 16.35 22.47 27.13
CA ILE A 157 17.76 22.75 26.86
C ILE A 157 17.92 24.10 26.15
N SER A 158 17.07 24.42 25.16
CA SER A 158 17.07 25.72 24.49
C SER A 158 16.81 26.87 25.45
N ASP A 159 15.80 26.75 26.32
CA ASP A 159 15.45 27.77 27.32
C ASP A 159 16.58 27.99 28.33
N VAL A 160 17.21 26.91 28.82
CA VAL A 160 18.34 26.99 29.76
C VAL A 160 19.58 27.63 29.11
N ILE A 161 19.85 27.30 27.85
CA ILE A 161 20.94 27.92 27.08
C ILE A 161 20.65 29.41 26.88
N GLU A 162 19.46 29.80 26.41
CA GLU A 162 19.10 31.21 26.24
C GLU A 162 19.16 32.00 27.55
N SER A 163 18.71 31.41 28.66
CA SER A 163 18.83 32.04 29.99
C SER A 163 20.28 32.17 30.47
N SER A 164 21.19 31.31 30.02
CA SER A 164 22.62 31.36 30.38
C SER A 164 23.41 32.36 29.54
N TYR A 165 22.91 32.73 28.35
CA TYR A 165 23.50 33.74 27.46
C TYR A 165 22.88 35.15 27.61
N ASN A 166 21.72 35.27 28.28
CA ASN A 166 21.09 36.55 28.63
C ASN A 166 21.48 37.08 30.03
N ILE A 167 22.59 36.60 30.59
CA ILE A 167 23.30 37.16 31.76
C ILE A 167 24.65 37.67 31.27
#